data_AF-A0A8J4XWM4-F1
#
_entry.id   AF-A0A8J4XWM4-F1
#
_cell.length_a   1.000
_cell.length_b   1.000
_cell.length_c   1.000
_cell.angle_alpha   90.00
_cell.angle_beta   90.00
_cell.angle_gamma   90.00
#
_symmetry.space_group_name_H-M   'P 1'
#
loop_
_entity.id
_entity.type
_entity.pdbx_description
1 polymer ?
#
loop_
_entity_poly.entity_id
_entity_poly.type
_entity_poly.pdbx_seq_one_letter_code
_entity_poly.pdbx_strand_id
1 'polypeptide(L)'
;MWMSSTLAADAPANDLQFMKDMMKFKRTDPEIAQAVLQKLENHKWYLTQEVVPFALFGSRLSDKEKQSIAAKLHATEKPDSFRRGKPMFPQVTAKMTLADLVWSRESYSA
;
A
#
# COMPACT_ATOMS: atom_id res chain seq x y z
N MET A 1 -9.45 0.05 -12.00
CA MET A 1 -8.26 -0.23 -12.83
C MET A 1 -7.40 1.04 -12.84
N TRP A 2 -6.08 0.96 -12.77
CA TRP A 2 -5.08 2.06 -12.69
C TRP A 2 -5.45 3.41 -13.36
N MET A 3 -6.12 3.38 -14.52
CA MET A 3 -6.61 4.56 -15.25
C MET A 3 -7.71 5.37 -14.55
N SER A 4 -8.34 4.82 -13.49
CA SER A 4 -9.46 5.45 -12.78
C SER A 4 -9.04 6.21 -11.52
N SER A 5 -7.78 6.16 -11.11
CA SER A 5 -7.27 6.99 -10.02
C SER A 5 -6.90 8.36 -10.58
N THR A 6 -7.90 9.19 -10.85
CA THR A 6 -7.67 10.62 -11.14
C THR A 6 -7.08 11.33 -9.91
N LEU A 7 -7.21 10.74 -8.72
CA LEU A 7 -6.68 11.25 -7.46
C LEU A 7 -5.61 10.31 -6.88
N ALA A 8 -4.43 10.87 -6.60
CA ALA A 8 -3.32 10.17 -5.96
C ALA A 8 -3.70 9.55 -4.60
N ALA A 9 -4.67 10.13 -3.90
CA ALA A 9 -5.20 9.61 -2.63
C ALA A 9 -5.84 8.21 -2.77
N ASP A 10 -6.41 7.87 -3.93
CA ASP A 10 -7.04 6.57 -4.14
C ASP A 10 -6.06 5.49 -4.63
N ALA A 11 -4.86 5.89 -5.06
CA ALA A 11 -3.86 4.97 -5.62
C ALA A 11 -3.44 3.85 -4.64
N PRO A 12 -3.17 4.11 -3.34
CA PRO A 12 -2.81 3.05 -2.40
C PRO A 12 -3.89 1.97 -2.29
N ALA A 13 -5.16 2.36 -2.21
CA ALA A 13 -6.29 1.44 -2.11
C ALA A 13 -6.45 0.60 -3.38
N ASN A 14 -6.36 1.23 -4.54
CA ASN A 14 -6.50 0.56 -5.83
C ASN A 14 -5.36 -0.42 -6.09
N ASP A 15 -4.12 -0.04 -5.82
CA ASP A 15 -2.95 -0.87 -6.05
C ASP A 15 -2.94 -2.08 -5.12
N LEU A 16 -3.20 -1.88 -3.83
CA LEU A 16 -3.27 -2.99 -2.86
C LEU A 16 -4.38 -3.98 -3.23
N GLN A 17 -5.56 -3.47 -3.58
CA GLN A 17 -6.69 -4.32 -3.97
C GLN A 17 -6.38 -5.11 -5.25
N PHE A 18 -5.81 -4.45 -6.26
CA PHE A 18 -5.48 -5.10 -7.52
C PHE A 18 -4.38 -6.17 -7.35
N MET A 19 -3.35 -5.91 -6.55
CA MET A 19 -2.33 -6.92 -6.22
C MET A 19 -2.96 -8.14 -5.53
N LYS A 20 -3.87 -7.93 -4.57
CA LYS A 20 -4.60 -9.03 -3.91
C LYS A 20 -5.45 -9.83 -4.90
N ASP A 21 -6.12 -9.16 -5.82
CA ASP A 21 -6.95 -9.83 -6.81
C ASP A 21 -6.10 -10.66 -7.76
N MET A 22 -4.93 -10.18 -8.16
CA MET A 22 -3.96 -10.97 -8.95
C MET A 22 -3.39 -12.16 -8.17
N MET A 23 -3.13 -12.02 -6.87
CA MET A 23 -2.73 -13.14 -6.03
C MET A 23 -3.80 -14.24 -5.96
N LYS A 24 -5.09 -13.87 -5.92
CA LYS A 24 -6.20 -14.83 -5.99
C LYS A 24 -6.34 -15.43 -7.39
N PHE A 25 -6.23 -14.60 -8.42
CA PHE A 25 -6.33 -14.99 -9.83
C PHE A 25 -5.23 -15.95 -10.27
N LYS A 26 -4.09 -15.99 -9.56
CA LYS A 26 -3.03 -16.98 -9.75
C LYS A 26 -3.54 -18.44 -9.73
N ARG A 27 -4.66 -18.73 -9.07
CA ARG A 27 -5.31 -20.05 -9.09
C ARG A 27 -5.95 -20.40 -10.44
N THR A 28 -6.32 -19.39 -11.21
CA THR A 28 -6.96 -19.52 -12.52
C THR A 28 -5.91 -19.52 -13.62
N ASP A 29 -5.00 -18.54 -13.60
CA ASP A 29 -3.89 -18.44 -14.55
C ASP A 29 -2.63 -17.94 -13.83
N PRO A 30 -1.69 -18.84 -13.50
CA PRO A 30 -0.50 -18.47 -12.77
C PRO A 30 0.49 -17.64 -13.59
N GLU A 31 0.53 -17.83 -14.91
CA GLU A 31 1.49 -17.15 -15.80
C GLU A 31 1.11 -15.68 -15.95
N ILE A 32 -0.16 -15.42 -16.29
CA ILE A 32 -0.67 -14.05 -16.41
C ILE A 32 -0.59 -13.34 -15.05
N ALA A 33 -1.03 -13.99 -13.98
CA ALA A 33 -0.97 -13.40 -12.65
C ALA A 33 0.46 -13.03 -12.25
N GLN A 34 1.44 -13.89 -12.54
CA GLN A 34 2.84 -13.63 -12.22
C GLN A 34 3.41 -12.47 -13.05
N ALA A 35 3.13 -12.42 -14.36
CA ALA A 35 3.57 -11.32 -15.22
C ALA A 35 3.00 -9.97 -14.75
N VAL A 36 1.72 -9.92 -14.37
CA VAL A 36 1.08 -8.71 -13.85
C VAL A 36 1.67 -8.30 -12.50
N LEU A 37 1.84 -9.25 -11.57
CA LEU A 37 2.44 -8.97 -10.26
C LEU A 37 3.88 -8.43 -10.41
N GLN A 38 4.69 -9.00 -11.29
CA GLN A 38 6.03 -8.48 -11.61
C GLN A 38 5.98 -7.06 -12.16
N LYS A 39 4.97 -6.72 -12.97
CA LYS A 39 4.81 -5.35 -13.46
C LYS A 39 4.44 -4.39 -12.33
N LEU A 40 3.53 -4.80 -11.43
CA LEU A 40 3.07 -4.02 -10.28
C LEU A 40 4.18 -3.75 -9.24
N GLU A 41 5.27 -4.52 -9.23
CA GLU A 41 6.46 -4.19 -8.42
C GLU A 41 6.97 -2.77 -8.70
N ASN A 42 6.86 -2.29 -9.93
CA ASN A 42 7.25 -0.92 -10.31
C ASN A 42 6.29 0.16 -9.78
N HIS A 43 5.11 -0.25 -9.30
CA HIS A 43 4.04 0.63 -8.85
C HIS A 43 3.93 0.70 -7.31
N LYS A 44 4.81 0.01 -6.58
CA LYS A 44 4.86 0.01 -5.11
C LYS A 44 5.11 1.38 -4.45
N TRP A 45 5.39 2.42 -5.24
CA TRP A 45 5.55 3.79 -4.73
C TRP A 45 4.31 4.31 -4.00
N TYR A 46 3.11 3.85 -4.37
CA TYR A 46 1.87 4.22 -3.68
C TYR A 46 1.60 3.38 -2.42
N LEU A 47 2.37 2.32 -2.21
CA LEU A 47 2.25 1.42 -1.06
C LEU A 47 3.32 1.67 -0.01
N THR A 48 4.08 2.76 -0.12
CA THR A 48 5.10 3.11 0.88
C THR A 48 4.45 3.79 2.08
N GLN A 49 5.11 3.69 3.24
CA GLN A 49 4.65 4.27 4.50
C GLN A 49 4.41 5.79 4.41
N GLU A 50 5.12 6.49 3.53
CA GLU A 50 5.00 7.94 3.34
C GLU A 50 3.77 8.32 2.51
N VAL A 51 3.29 7.43 1.63
CA VAL A 51 2.22 7.72 0.66
C VAL A 51 0.88 7.14 1.10
N VAL A 52 0.88 5.98 1.76
CA VAL A 52 -0.34 5.31 2.24
C VAL A 52 -1.25 6.22 3.10
N PRO A 53 -0.73 7.09 3.99
CA PRO A 53 -1.58 8.02 4.75
C PRO A 53 -2.44 8.96 3.90
N PHE A 54 -2.05 9.23 2.64
CA PHE A 54 -2.88 10.05 1.75
C PHE A 54 -4.21 9.39 1.39
N ALA A 55 -4.34 8.07 1.57
CA ALA A 55 -5.60 7.37 1.39
C ALA A 55 -6.71 7.80 2.34
N LEU A 56 -6.38 8.49 3.45
CA LEU A 56 -7.37 9.14 4.32
C LEU A 56 -8.25 10.16 3.57
N PHE A 57 -7.67 10.83 2.57
CA PHE A 57 -8.34 11.86 1.77
C PHE A 57 -9.02 11.29 0.52
N GLY A 58 -8.87 10.00 0.24
CA GLY A 58 -9.50 9.32 -0.89
C GLY A 58 -10.96 8.95 -0.62
N SER A 59 -11.71 8.58 -1.66
CA SER A 59 -13.10 8.11 -1.52
C SER A 59 -13.24 6.59 -1.62
N ARG A 60 -12.14 5.87 -1.84
CA ARG A 60 -12.13 4.40 -2.01
C ARG A 60 -12.22 3.59 -0.72
N LEU A 61 -11.88 4.20 0.42
CA LEU A 61 -11.87 3.54 1.72
C LEU A 61 -13.14 3.83 2.51
N SER A 62 -13.64 2.82 3.21
CA SER A 62 -14.68 2.99 4.22
C SER A 62 -14.16 3.81 5.42
N ASP A 63 -15.07 4.41 6.18
CA ASP A 63 -14.69 5.16 7.39
C ASP A 63 -13.94 4.28 8.40
N LYS A 64 -14.28 2.99 8.49
CA LYS A 64 -13.58 2.03 9.33
C LYS A 64 -12.12 1.82 8.90
N GLU A 65 -11.87 1.69 7.61
CA GLU A 65 -10.51 1.55 7.07
C GLU A 65 -9.70 2.83 7.28
N LYS A 66 -10.31 3.99 7.05
CA LYS A 66 -9.69 5.30 7.32
C LYS A 66 -9.36 5.45 8.81
N GLN A 67 -10.27 5.08 9.69
CA GLN A 67 -10.05 5.12 11.14
C GLN A 67 -8.89 4.21 11.55
N SER A 68 -8.76 3.03 10.94
CA SER A 68 -7.63 2.13 11.20
C SER A 68 -6.29 2.72 10.78
N ILE A 69 -6.23 3.35 9.60
CA ILE A 69 -5.05 4.10 9.13
C ILE A 69 -4.72 5.24 10.09
N ALA A 70 -5.71 6.06 10.45
CA ALA A 70 -5.55 7.21 11.32
C ALA A 70 -5.09 6.83 12.73
N ALA A 71 -5.68 5.78 13.31
CA ALA A 71 -5.30 5.26 14.63
C ALA A 71 -3.84 4.76 14.62
N LYS A 72 -3.44 4.03 13.56
CA LYS A 72 -2.08 3.55 13.40
C LYS A 72 -1.09 4.71 13.24
N LEU A 73 -1.43 5.70 12.43
CA LEU A 73 -0.61 6.89 12.24
C LEU A 73 -0.47 7.70 13.54
N HIS A 74 -1.54 7.83 14.32
CA HIS A 74 -1.53 8.53 15.59
C HIS A 74 -0.69 7.82 16.66
N ALA A 75 -0.71 6.48 16.67
CA ALA A 75 0.11 5.67 17.57
C ALA A 75 1.60 5.59 17.16
N THR A 76 1.94 6.14 15.99
CA THR A 76 3.30 6.11 15.47
C THR A 76 4.09 7.30 16.02
N GLU A 77 5.22 7.03 16.66
CA GLU A 77 6.13 8.08 17.10
C GLU A 77 6.75 8.81 15.90
N LYS A 78 6.82 10.13 15.99
CA LYS A 78 7.50 10.94 14.98
C LYS A 78 9.00 10.58 14.99
N PRO A 79 9.58 10.14 13.87
CA PRO A 79 11.00 9.83 13.83
C PRO A 79 11.84 11.11 13.95
N ASP A 80 12.97 11.03 14.64
CA ASP A 80 13.93 12.13 14.80
C ASP A 80 14.60 12.53 13.47
N SER A 81 14.66 11.59 12.53
CA SER A 81 15.18 11.83 11.19
C SER A 81 14.40 11.05 10.14
N PHE A 82 14.32 11.61 8.93
CA PHE A 82 13.70 10.95 7.79
C PHE A 82 14.79 10.46 6.84
N ARG A 83 14.75 9.17 6.50
CA ARG A 83 15.63 8.63 5.46
C ARG A 83 15.35 9.34 4.14
N ARG A 84 16.40 9.83 3.48
CA ARG A 84 16.34 10.40 2.14
C ARG A 84 16.67 9.34 1.09
N GLY A 85 16.10 9.47 -0.10
CA GLY A 85 16.37 8.58 -1.24
C GLY A 85 15.20 7.64 -1.54
N LYS A 86 15.52 6.47 -2.12
CA LYS A 86 14.51 5.48 -2.53
C LYS A 86 13.75 4.96 -1.30
N PRO A 87 12.42 5.00 -1.30
CA PRO A 87 11.63 4.50 -0.18
C PRO A 87 11.75 2.98 -0.06
N MET A 88 11.42 2.47 1.13
CA MET A 88 11.31 1.03 1.34
C MET A 88 9.98 0.54 0.77
N PHE A 89 10.05 -0.46 -0.09
CA PHE A 89 8.85 -1.06 -0.69
C PHE A 89 8.41 -2.29 0.12
N PRO A 90 7.13 -2.40 0.46
CA PRO A 90 6.63 -3.53 1.21
C PRO A 90 6.58 -4.80 0.36
N GLN A 91 6.65 -5.95 1.03
CA GLN A 91 6.24 -7.23 0.46
C GLN A 91 4.76 -7.44 0.74
N VAL A 92 3.94 -7.13 -0.26
CA VAL A 92 2.49 -7.19 -0.14
C VAL A 92 2.03 -8.64 -0.04
N THR A 93 1.10 -8.91 0.87
CA THR A 93 0.47 -10.22 1.02
C THR A 93 -1.05 -10.12 0.88
N ALA A 94 -1.70 -11.24 0.60
CA ALA A 94 -3.15 -11.29 0.36
C ALA A 94 -4.00 -10.83 1.57
N LYS A 95 -3.45 -10.89 2.79
CA LYS A 95 -4.14 -10.51 4.04
C LYS A 95 -3.85 -9.08 4.49
N MET A 96 -2.84 -8.45 3.91
CA MET A 96 -2.36 -7.12 4.31
C MET A 96 -3.42 -6.05 4.09
N THR A 97 -3.55 -5.10 5.00
CA THR A 97 -4.40 -3.91 4.89
C THR A 97 -3.52 -2.68 4.66
N LEU A 98 -4.12 -1.55 4.27
CA LEU A 98 -3.37 -0.29 4.20
C LEU A 98 -2.85 0.15 5.56
N ALA A 99 -3.57 -0.13 6.65
CA ALA A 99 -3.10 0.19 7.99
C ALA A 99 -1.82 -0.58 8.36
N ASP A 100 -1.61 -1.79 7.82
CA ASP A 100 -0.37 -2.56 8.02
C ASP A 100 0.84 -1.92 7.32
N LEU A 101 0.60 -1.06 6.32
CA LEU A 101 1.63 -0.33 5.58
C LEU A 101 1.94 1.04 6.19
N VAL A 102 1.17 1.48 7.18
CA VAL A 102 1.45 2.69 7.95
C VAL A 102 2.46 2.33 9.04
N TRP A 103 3.69 2.86 8.90
CA TRP A 103 4.82 2.74 9.85
C TRP A 103 4.92 1.38 10.55
N SER A 104 5.72 0.48 9.95
CA SER A 104 6.16 -0.74 10.64
C SER A 104 7.48 -0.48 11.36
N ARG A 105 7.59 -0.98 12.60
CA ARG A 105 8.76 -0.86 13.51
C ARG A 105 10.07 -1.39 12.91
N GLU A 106 9.97 -2.20 11.85
CA GLU A 106 11.07 -2.87 11.15
C GLU A 106 11.78 -1.96 10.12
N SER A 107 11.25 -0.76 9.88
CA SER A 107 11.74 0.12 8.81
C SER A 107 13.07 0.84 9.13
N TYR A 108 13.62 0.65 10.34
CA TYR A 108 14.83 1.34 10.83
C TYR A 108 15.73 0.47 11.72
N SER A 109 15.73 -0.85 11.55
CA SER A 109 16.84 -1.68 12.07
C SER A 109 18.04 -1.50 11.15
N ALA A 110 18.83 -0.45 11.38
CA ALA A 110 20.20 -0.35 10.90
C ALA A 110 21.15 -0.97 11.93
#